data_AF-A0AAU7C8G5-F1
#
_entry.id   AF-A0AAU7C8G5-F1
#
_cell.length_a   1.000
_cell.length_b   1.000
_cell.length_c   1.000
_cell.angle_alpha   90.00
_cell.angle_beta   90.00
_cell.angle_gamma   90.00
#
_symmetry.space_group_name_H-M   'P 1'
#
loop_
_entity.id
_entity.type
_entity.pdbx_description
1 polymer ?
#
loop_
_entity_poly.entity_id
_entity_poly.type
_entity_poly.pdbx_seq_one_letter_code
_entity_poly.pdbx_strand_id
1 'polypeptide(L)'
;MDLEAERQSRLAEAQDGLAWSEGETIERRFGPGSFGYHELLDRAYLLSANWEEYIAAHPTTLIDPDRYRMAQEIAEAMAQFYQLVGRGDQPDSSPGDRI
;
A
#
# COMPACT_ATOMS: atom_id res chain seq x y z
N MET A 1 -5.09 14.89 15.83
CA MET A 1 -4.14 14.95 14.72
C MET A 1 -4.96 15.16 13.47
N ASP A 2 -4.69 16.20 12.70
CA ASP A 2 -5.38 16.43 11.42
C ASP A 2 -4.67 15.59 10.36
N LEU A 3 -5.28 14.45 10.00
CA LEU A 3 -4.71 13.48 9.07
C LEU A 3 -4.52 14.06 7.67
N GLU A 4 -5.37 15.00 7.24
CA GLU A 4 -5.25 15.61 5.93
C GLU A 4 -4.08 16.60 5.90
N ALA A 5 -3.91 17.39 6.96
CA ALA A 5 -2.74 18.27 7.09
C ALA A 5 -1.42 17.46 7.09
N GLU A 6 -1.37 16.34 7.81
CA GLU A 6 -0.19 15.46 7.80
C GLU A 6 0.07 14.86 6.40
N ARG A 7 -0.98 14.37 5.73
CA ARG A 7 -0.85 13.79 4.39
C ARG A 7 -0.32 14.82 3.38
N GLN A 8 -0.78 16.07 3.45
CA GLN A 8 -0.30 17.15 2.58
C GLN A 8 1.16 17.50 2.87
N SER A 9 1.57 17.52 4.15
CA SER A 9 2.98 17.74 4.52
C SER A 9 3.89 16.65 3.93
N ARG A 10 3.51 15.38 4.12
CA ARG A 10 4.29 14.24 3.60
C ARG A 10 4.35 14.22 2.07
N LEU A 11 3.27 14.65 1.40
CA LEU A 11 3.25 14.74 -0.06
C LEU A 11 4.23 15.79 -0.57
N ALA A 12 4.26 16.97 0.06
CA ALA A 12 5.21 18.03 -0.28
C ALA A 12 6.67 17.58 -0.05
N GLU A 13 6.96 16.93 1.08
CA GLU A 13 8.28 16.36 1.36
C GLU A 13 8.71 15.32 0.32
N ALA A 14 7.78 14.43 -0.08
CA ALA A 14 8.05 13.45 -1.12
C ALA A 14 8.30 14.11 -2.49
N GLN A 15 7.61 15.20 -2.80
CA GLN A 15 7.85 15.98 -4.01
C GLN A 15 9.22 16.64 -4.00
N ASP A 16 9.64 17.24 -2.89
CA ASP A 16 10.95 17.90 -2.80
C ASP A 16 12.12 16.91 -2.76
N GLY A 17 11.91 15.70 -2.20
CA GLY A 17 12.95 14.69 -2.01
C GLY A 17 13.29 13.83 -3.22
N LEU A 18 12.53 13.93 -4.31
CA LEU A 18 12.71 13.09 -5.51
C LEU A 18 13.48 13.83 -6.62
N ALA A 19 14.33 13.07 -7.33
CA ALA A 19 14.91 13.54 -8.58
C ALA A 19 13.86 13.46 -9.69
N TRP A 20 13.46 14.61 -10.22
CA TRP A 20 12.45 14.74 -11.26
C TRP A 20 13.08 14.91 -12.64
N SER A 21 12.49 14.25 -13.63
CA SER A 21 12.75 14.59 -15.02
C SER A 21 11.92 15.80 -15.44
N GLU A 22 12.37 16.54 -16.46
CA GLU A 22 11.60 17.66 -17.01
C GLU A 22 10.18 17.21 -17.42
N GLY A 23 9.16 17.92 -16.93
CA GLY A 23 7.75 17.62 -17.20
C GLY A 23 7.18 16.38 -16.49
N GLU A 24 7.93 15.75 -15.58
CA GLU A 24 7.42 14.65 -14.75
C GLU A 24 6.51 15.17 -13.62
N THR A 25 5.39 14.49 -13.37
CA THR A 25 4.50 14.76 -12.23
C THR A 25 4.43 13.54 -11.31
N ILE A 26 3.98 13.77 -10.07
CA ILE A 26 3.80 12.70 -9.09
C ILE A 26 2.74 11.69 -9.55
N GLU A 27 1.66 12.16 -10.18
CA GLU A 27 0.60 11.31 -10.74
C GLU A 27 1.12 10.43 -11.87
N ARG A 28 2.01 10.95 -12.72
CA ARG A 28 2.61 10.15 -13.80
C ARG A 28 3.53 9.06 -13.25
N ARG A 29 4.26 9.37 -12.18
CA ARG A 29 5.27 8.47 -11.60
C ARG A 29 4.69 7.43 -10.64
N PHE A 30 3.64 7.78 -9.90
CA PHE A 30 3.06 6.95 -8.83
C PHE A 30 1.54 6.72 -8.94
N GLY A 31 0.88 7.26 -9.98
CA GLY A 31 -0.54 7.01 -10.23
C GLY A 31 -0.80 5.61 -10.82
N PRO A 32 -2.08 5.22 -10.96
CA PRO A 32 -2.49 3.92 -11.48
C PRO A 32 -1.75 3.49 -12.76
N GLY A 33 -1.33 2.22 -12.82
CA GLY A 33 -0.59 1.65 -13.95
C GLY A 33 0.87 2.12 -14.09
N SER A 34 1.37 2.95 -13.17
CA SER A 34 2.79 3.33 -13.14
C SER A 34 3.63 2.29 -12.40
N PHE A 35 4.94 2.32 -12.65
CA PHE A 35 5.89 1.51 -11.87
C PHE A 35 5.79 1.80 -10.36
N GLY A 36 5.71 3.07 -9.96
CA GLY A 36 5.61 3.45 -8.54
C GLY A 36 4.35 2.93 -7.87
N TYR A 37 3.25 2.78 -8.63
CA TYR A 37 2.02 2.18 -8.14
C TYR A 37 2.17 0.68 -7.90
N HIS A 38 2.72 -0.05 -8.87
CA HIS A 38 2.99 -1.48 -8.71
C HIS A 38 4.02 -1.75 -7.61
N GLU A 39 5.01 -0.87 -7.44
CA GLU A 39 5.96 -0.95 -6.34
C GLU A 39 5.23 -0.85 -4.99
N LEU A 40 4.32 0.12 -4.80
CA LEU A 40 3.55 0.22 -3.56
C LEU A 40 2.72 -1.04 -3.30
N LEU A 41 2.09 -1.61 -4.34
CA LEU A 41 1.31 -2.84 -4.23
C LEU A 41 2.20 -4.03 -3.79
N ASP A 42 3.39 -4.16 -4.38
CA ASP A 42 4.40 -5.17 -3.99
C ASP A 42 4.84 -4.98 -2.53
N ARG A 43 5.16 -3.75 -2.12
CA ARG A 43 5.56 -3.47 -0.73
C ARG A 43 4.45 -3.77 0.27
N ALA A 44 3.20 -3.45 -0.05
CA ALA A 44 2.05 -3.77 0.79
C ALA A 44 1.89 -5.28 0.96
N TYR A 45 1.99 -6.05 -0.13
CA TYR A 45 1.96 -7.51 -0.08
C TYR A 45 3.12 -8.07 0.75
N LEU A 46 4.35 -7.62 0.48
CA LEU A 46 5.55 -8.09 1.16
C LEU A 46 5.43 -7.92 2.69
N LEU A 47 4.99 -6.74 3.15
CA LEU A 47 4.81 -6.48 4.58
C LEU A 47 3.70 -7.33 5.19
N SER A 48 2.57 -7.51 4.49
CA SER A 48 1.48 -8.38 4.95
C SER A 48 1.94 -9.83 5.11
N ALA A 49 2.63 -10.36 4.10
CA ALA A 49 3.14 -11.74 4.12
C ALA A 49 4.16 -11.96 5.25
N ASN A 50 5.11 -11.02 5.41
CA ASN A 50 6.10 -11.11 6.49
C ASN A 50 5.47 -10.98 7.88
N TRP A 51 4.46 -10.11 8.03
CA TRP A 51 3.73 -9.97 9.29
C TRP A 51 3.04 -11.28 9.69
N GLU A 52 2.32 -11.89 8.75
CA GLU A 52 1.64 -13.16 8.97
C GLU A 52 2.63 -14.28 9.33
N GLU A 53 3.71 -14.42 8.55
CA GLU A 53 4.69 -15.50 8.71
C GLU A 53 5.52 -15.37 9.98
N TYR A 54 6.02 -14.17 10.29
CA TYR A 54 7.04 -14.00 11.33
C TYR A 54 6.51 -13.41 12.63
N ILE A 55 5.41 -12.66 12.61
CA ILE A 55 4.88 -11.99 13.80
C ILE A 55 3.60 -12.66 14.28
N ALA A 56 2.60 -12.78 13.42
CA ALA A 56 1.29 -13.34 13.79
C ALA A 56 1.40 -14.83 14.15
N ALA A 57 2.23 -15.60 13.43
CA ALA A 57 2.47 -17.01 13.69
C ALA A 57 3.55 -17.29 14.76
N HIS A 58 4.19 -16.26 15.32
CA HIS A 58 5.25 -16.47 16.31
C HIS A 58 4.68 -17.05 17.62
N PRO A 59 5.33 -18.04 18.26
CA PRO A 59 4.83 -18.65 19.51
C PRO A 59 4.52 -17.63 20.62
N THR A 60 5.36 -16.60 20.80
CA THR A 60 5.11 -15.51 21.78
C THR A 60 3.83 -14.73 21.52
N THR A 61 3.38 -14.66 20.26
CA THR A 61 2.09 -14.07 19.89
C THR A 61 0.96 -15.06 20.18
N LEU A 62 1.14 -16.33 19.82
CA LEU A 62 0.10 -17.36 19.94
C LEU A 62 -0.26 -17.73 21.38
N ILE A 63 0.68 -17.65 22.33
CA ILE A 63 0.42 -18.01 23.74
C ILE A 63 -0.35 -16.94 24.53
N ASP A 64 -0.54 -15.75 23.97
CA ASP A 64 -1.19 -14.61 24.62
C ASP A 64 -2.40 -14.16 23.78
N PRO A 65 -3.64 -14.33 24.28
CA PRO A 65 -4.84 -14.00 23.52
C PRO A 65 -4.93 -12.55 23.06
N ASP A 66 -4.41 -11.60 23.84
CA ASP A 66 -4.46 -10.18 23.49
C ASP A 66 -3.46 -9.86 22.37
N ARG A 67 -2.28 -10.48 22.40
CA ARG A 67 -1.30 -10.36 21.31
C ARG A 67 -1.80 -11.00 20.04
N TYR A 68 -2.38 -12.20 20.13
CA TYR A 68 -2.96 -12.86 18.96
C TYR A 68 -4.06 -12.01 18.33
N ARG A 69 -5.00 -11.48 19.14
CA ARG A 69 -6.06 -10.58 18.66
C ARG A 69 -5.49 -9.35 17.95
N MET A 70 -4.55 -8.64 18.59
CA MET A 70 -3.92 -7.46 17.99
C MET A 70 -3.18 -7.80 16.69
N ALA A 71 -2.49 -8.95 16.64
CA ALA A 71 -1.78 -9.38 15.44
C ALA A 71 -2.72 -9.67 14.27
N GLN A 72 -3.90 -10.24 14.54
CA GLN A 72 -4.94 -10.46 13.52
C GLN A 72 -5.57 -9.14 13.06
N GLU A 73 -5.85 -8.20 13.97
CA GLU A 73 -6.37 -6.87 13.61
C GLU A 73 -5.41 -6.11 12.69
N ILE A 74 -4.11 -6.21 12.95
CA ILE A 74 -3.08 -5.61 12.08
C ILE A 74 -3.02 -6.32 10.72
N ALA A 75 -3.07 -7.66 10.69
CA ALA A 75 -3.08 -8.41 9.44
C ALA A 75 -4.30 -8.03 8.57
N GLU A 76 -5.48 -7.90 9.17
CA GLU A 76 -6.69 -7.48 8.47
C GLU A 76 -6.55 -6.05 7.92
N ALA A 77 -6.01 -5.11 8.70
CA ALA A 77 -5.78 -3.75 8.25
C ALA A 77 -4.78 -3.68 7.07
N MET A 78 -3.71 -4.47 7.12
CA MET A 78 -2.74 -4.58 6.01
C MET A 78 -3.38 -5.17 4.75
N ALA A 79 -4.18 -6.24 4.90
CA ALA A 79 -4.90 -6.83 3.78
C ALA A 79 -5.91 -5.86 3.15
N GLN A 80 -6.65 -5.09 3.98
CA GLN A 80 -7.55 -4.05 3.50
C GLN A 80 -6.80 -2.95 2.72
N PHE A 81 -5.63 -2.53 3.21
CA PHE A 81 -4.79 -1.56 2.51
C PHE A 81 -4.26 -2.11 1.18
N TYR A 82 -3.75 -3.34 1.15
CA TYR A 82 -3.33 -4.02 -0.07
C TYR A 82 -4.46 -4.08 -1.10
N GLN A 83 -5.68 -4.45 -0.69
CA GLN A 83 -6.85 -4.48 -1.58
C GLN A 83 -7.26 -3.08 -2.05
N LEU A 84 -7.13 -2.06 -1.21
CA LEU A 84 -7.41 -0.67 -1.59
C LEU A 84 -6.46 -0.20 -2.69
N VAL A 85 -5.17 -0.50 -2.59
CA VAL A 85 -4.18 -0.22 -3.64
C VAL A 85 -4.41 -1.11 -4.86
N GLY A 86 -4.77 -2.39 -4.71
CA GLY A 86 -4.99 -3.27 -5.86
C GLY A 86 -6.17 -2.86 -6.76
N ARG A 87 -7.16 -2.13 -6.23
CA ARG A 87 -8.36 -1.72 -7.00
C ARG A 87 -8.08 -0.76 -8.13
N GLY A 88 -7.08 0.11 -8.00
CA GLY A 88 -6.76 1.07 -9.05
C GLY A 88 -5.89 0.49 -10.16
N ASP A 89 -5.39 -0.74 -10.03
CA ASP A 89 -4.53 -1.39 -11.02
C ASP A 89 -5.30 -2.05 -12.18
N GLN A 90 -6.63 -1.95 -12.19
CA GLN A 90 -7.40 -2.46 -13.32
C GLN A 90 -7.17 -1.57 -14.55
N PRO A 91 -6.67 -2.11 -15.67
CA PRO A 91 -6.70 -1.37 -16.92
C PRO A 91 -8.16 -1.05 -17.22
N ASP A 92 -8.44 0.19 -17.63
CA ASP A 92 -9.73 0.61 -18.15
C ASP A 92 -10.20 -0.47 -19.13
N SER A 93 -11.18 -1.27 -18.74
CA SER A 93 -11.86 -2.18 -19.66
C SER A 93 -12.80 -1.33 -20.48
N SER A 94 -12.21 -0.57 -21.41
CA SER A 94 -12.95 0.07 -22.48
C SER A 94 -13.76 -1.02 -23.19
N PRO A 95 -15.09 -0.87 -23.34
CA PRO A 95 -15.97 -1.91 -23.88
C PRO A 95 -15.84 -2.08 -25.42
N GLY A 96 -14.61 -2.06 -25.95
CA GLY A 96 -14.31 -2.04 -27.39
C GLY A 96 -13.86 -3.37 -28.01
N ASP A 97 -13.35 -4.34 -27.23
CA ASP A 97 -12.61 -5.49 -27.80
C ASP A 97 -13.34 -6.84 -27.70
N ARG A 98 -14.65 -6.85 -27.93
CA ARG A 98 -15.36 -8.10 -28.25
C ARG A 98 -15.70 -8.11 -29.73
N ILE A 99 -14.80 -8.71 -30.52
CA ILE A 99 -15.08 -9.17 -31.90
C ILE A 99 -15.90 -10.45 -31.81
#